data_AF-A0A5K1TZL7-F1
#
_entry.id   AF-A0A5K1TZL7-F1
#
_cell.length_a   1.000
_cell.length_b   1.000
_cell.length_c   1.000
_cell.angle_alpha   90.00
_cell.angle_beta   90.00
_cell.angle_gamma   90.00
#
_symmetry.space_group_name_H-M   'P 1'
#
loop_
_entity.id
_entity.type
_entity.pdbx_description
1 polymer ?
#
loop_
_entity_poly.entity_id
_entity_poly.type
_entity_poly.pdbx_seq_one_letter_code
_entity_poly.pdbx_strand_id
1 'polypeptide(L)'
;MLSNKRKSKKLNLLKDQMFLTKKYVDMNDPIYDSEIEDENCFYTVVNAEEIEYSQKVSELKTRMFEDMNILSFEDFEKKCDTLIDNFFGSYNFEKFIEDLKELNVKMYNDFLVLQLIKKSFDKEDECQINVSCLLNVLNITKLINPEQVHRAFEKVLLSLDDIKLDCPSCYEIFLKYIRFSTLDNVIDKNYILKLPTGFFDSLELDSWDEQELALQNSKESEHAVDKADFPNATVSTNGTVSTDGTVSTNGTISTDGAPATDGDATTKLDENHMYAQNLENVEEKKKLKDEMWKDTMLWVLDLNMKQIQKEKKEFKQKARDFLVDFFNDGDTNEVIEFLNNTNPLFHYEFIRISIIESFSKNNMCRKYISYLLDNLCETYYFKNDIIIAFIRIIGYIDDYEIDFPKAKEMVCKFLLRCIYDDVLYPAFLSDIYKLHIGGMTGMMICNKTQHRIHNKKKLNLNNINYIWDEDDTYEKMKLKRKINNTLLEYFYSYIDEQEFYLHIDEFLPRYHDLCNYVVKKIFVLNVDINNDLNLSFKLVDYLMNRNFITEKNVEGGVIEVMNSIKDIMLDIPKYPEEFLKILNYLHEKKYISQGMFDSASEEIAAFKN
;
A
#
# COMPACT_ATOMS: atom_id res chain seq x y z
N MET A 1 40.43 44.81 -4.60
CA MET A 1 40.38 43.95 -5.81
C MET A 1 40.32 42.43 -5.47
N LEU A 2 39.44 42.00 -4.57
CA LEU A 2 39.27 40.56 -4.23
C LEU A 2 37.82 40.05 -4.37
N SER A 3 36.85 40.93 -4.62
CA SER A 3 35.43 40.57 -4.82
C SER A 3 35.11 40.09 -6.25
N ASN A 4 35.81 40.60 -7.27
CA ASN A 4 35.53 40.24 -8.67
C ASN A 4 36.15 38.92 -9.16
N LYS A 5 37.05 38.27 -8.39
CA LYS A 5 37.65 36.97 -8.78
C LYS A 5 36.78 35.75 -8.40
N ARG A 6 35.79 35.88 -7.51
CA ARG A 6 34.88 34.78 -7.14
C ARG A 6 33.70 34.62 -8.09
N LYS A 7 33.22 35.70 -8.73
CA LYS A 7 32.13 35.63 -9.71
C LYS A 7 32.54 34.97 -11.03
N SER A 8 33.79 35.09 -11.47
CA SER A 8 34.24 34.45 -12.72
C SER A 8 34.45 32.93 -12.61
N LYS A 9 34.80 32.41 -11.41
CA LYS A 9 34.92 30.96 -11.20
C LYS A 9 33.57 30.24 -11.18
N LYS A 10 32.50 30.86 -10.65
CA LYS A 10 31.14 30.28 -10.67
C LYS A 10 30.52 30.29 -12.07
N LEU A 11 30.82 31.30 -12.90
CA LEU A 11 30.31 31.38 -14.27
C LEU A 11 30.97 30.35 -15.21
N ASN A 12 32.25 30.02 -14.97
CA ASN A 12 32.95 28.99 -15.74
C ASN A 12 32.52 27.56 -15.37
N LEU A 13 32.18 27.28 -14.10
CA LEU A 13 31.68 25.95 -13.70
C LEU A 13 30.31 25.62 -14.32
N LEU A 14 29.43 26.62 -14.45
CA LEU A 14 28.12 26.49 -15.11
C LEU A 14 28.25 26.32 -16.63
N LYS A 15 29.26 26.95 -17.25
CA LYS A 15 29.57 26.69 -18.67
C LYS A 15 30.13 25.29 -18.88
N ASP A 16 31.02 24.82 -18.01
CA ASP A 16 31.61 23.47 -18.14
C ASP A 16 30.60 22.36 -17.82
N GLN A 17 29.61 22.59 -16.95
CA GLN A 17 28.48 21.65 -16.74
C GLN A 17 27.49 21.59 -17.91
N MET A 18 27.38 22.64 -18.73
CA MET A 18 26.63 22.57 -20.00
C MET A 18 27.36 21.77 -21.10
N PHE A 19 28.65 21.45 -20.90
CA PHE A 19 29.49 20.70 -21.85
C PHE A 19 29.95 19.33 -21.35
N LEU A 20 29.28 18.74 -20.35
CA LEU A 20 29.40 17.31 -20.06
C LEU A 20 28.79 16.53 -21.23
N THR A 21 29.65 16.28 -22.22
CA THR A 21 29.59 15.31 -23.31
C THR A 21 28.21 14.71 -23.58
N LYS A 22 27.49 15.28 -24.56
CA LYS A 22 26.61 14.44 -25.38
C LYS A 22 27.48 13.29 -25.89
N LYS A 23 27.26 12.07 -25.39
CA LYS A 23 27.64 10.88 -26.15
C LYS A 23 26.94 11.04 -27.50
N TYR A 24 27.71 11.14 -28.58
CA TYR A 24 27.14 10.99 -29.91
C TYR A 24 26.61 9.55 -29.96
N VAL A 25 25.30 9.42 -29.90
CA VAL A 25 24.59 8.15 -30.12
C VAL A 25 24.68 7.87 -31.62
N ASP A 26 25.07 6.66 -31.98
CA ASP A 26 25.18 6.22 -33.36
C ASP A 26 23.78 6.23 -33.99
N MET A 27 23.54 7.17 -34.91
CA MET A 27 22.25 7.32 -35.60
C MET A 27 21.94 6.16 -36.57
N ASN A 28 22.84 5.18 -36.72
CA ASN A 28 22.62 3.97 -37.50
C ASN A 28 22.32 2.73 -36.65
N ASP A 29 22.01 2.87 -35.36
CA ASP A 29 21.53 1.76 -34.53
C ASP A 29 20.12 1.33 -34.98
N PRO A 30 19.92 0.13 -35.55
CA PRO A 30 18.63 -0.33 -36.04
C PRO A 30 17.58 -0.56 -34.93
N ILE A 31 17.96 -0.45 -33.66
CA ILE A 31 17.08 -0.60 -32.49
C ILE A 31 16.65 0.77 -31.93
N TYR A 32 17.27 1.88 -32.36
CA TYR A 32 16.96 3.22 -31.87
C TYR A 32 15.78 3.82 -32.64
N ASP A 33 14.59 3.74 -32.05
CA ASP A 33 13.38 4.43 -32.53
C ASP A 33 13.26 5.80 -31.83
N SER A 34 13.40 6.88 -32.59
CA SER A 34 13.30 8.27 -32.08
C SER A 34 11.86 8.71 -31.75
N GLU A 35 10.86 7.86 -31.97
CA GLU A 35 9.44 8.17 -31.69
C GLU A 35 8.94 7.60 -30.35
N ILE A 36 9.77 6.90 -29.59
CA ILE A 36 9.44 6.40 -28.24
C ILE A 36 10.18 7.27 -27.21
N GLU A 37 9.84 8.56 -27.14
CA GLU A 37 10.12 9.35 -25.94
C GLU A 37 9.00 9.10 -24.94
N ASP A 38 9.25 8.21 -23.96
CA ASP A 38 8.37 7.97 -22.83
C ASP A 38 8.06 9.29 -22.08
N GLU A 39 6.86 9.85 -22.30
CA GLU A 39 6.33 11.01 -21.54
C GLU A 39 6.18 10.73 -20.02
N ASN A 40 6.50 9.52 -19.55
CA ASN A 40 6.46 9.10 -18.15
C ASN A 40 7.84 8.97 -17.47
N CYS A 41 8.90 9.53 -18.04
CA CYS A 41 10.18 9.61 -17.34
C CYS A 41 10.11 10.61 -16.17
N PHE A 42 9.75 10.13 -14.97
CA PHE A 42 9.94 10.83 -13.71
C PHE A 42 11.44 10.96 -13.41
N TYR A 43 12.09 12.00 -13.95
CA TYR A 43 13.43 12.36 -13.51
C TYR A 43 13.36 12.81 -12.05
N THR A 44 14.06 12.11 -11.17
CA THR A 44 14.39 12.68 -9.86
C THR A 44 15.45 13.72 -10.14
N VAL A 45 15.07 15.01 -10.20
CA VAL A 45 16.06 16.09 -10.20
C VAL A 45 16.73 16.03 -8.85
N VAL A 46 17.89 15.36 -8.80
CA VAL A 46 18.71 15.26 -7.61
C VAL A 46 19.29 16.64 -7.33
N ASN A 47 18.58 17.45 -6.55
CA ASN A 47 19.11 18.71 -6.08
C ASN A 47 20.17 18.39 -5.02
N ALA A 48 21.44 18.56 -5.37
CA ALA A 48 22.57 18.32 -4.46
C ALA A 48 22.41 19.08 -3.13
N GLU A 49 21.78 20.26 -3.14
CA GLU A 49 21.50 21.04 -1.93
C GLU A 49 20.43 20.38 -1.04
N GLU A 50 19.43 19.71 -1.63
CA GLU A 50 18.41 18.96 -0.88
C GLU A 50 18.96 17.64 -0.31
N ILE A 51 19.85 16.96 -1.02
CA ILE A 51 20.57 15.79 -0.48
C ILE A 51 21.45 16.22 0.69
N GLU A 52 22.25 17.27 0.54
CA GLU A 52 23.13 17.76 1.61
C GLU A 52 22.32 18.22 2.83
N TYR A 53 21.16 18.86 2.60
CA TYR A 53 20.23 19.20 3.67
C TYR A 53 19.63 17.95 4.34
N SER A 54 19.17 16.97 3.57
CA SER A 54 18.62 15.70 4.10
C SER A 54 19.66 14.92 4.90
N GLN A 55 20.91 14.90 4.43
CA GLN A 55 22.04 14.30 5.16
C GLN A 55 22.29 15.02 6.48
N LYS A 56 22.36 16.36 6.49
CA LYS A 56 22.48 17.16 7.73
C LYS A 56 21.31 16.96 8.69
N VAL A 57 20.08 16.86 8.17
CA VAL A 57 18.89 16.57 8.99
C VAL A 57 18.95 15.15 9.55
N SER A 58 19.43 14.18 8.77
CA SER A 58 19.65 12.80 9.25
C SER A 58 20.69 12.78 10.37
N GLU A 59 21.85 13.41 10.17
CA GLU A 59 22.90 13.54 11.19
C GLU A 59 22.43 14.29 12.46
N LEU A 60 21.54 15.28 12.31
CA LEU A 60 20.92 15.96 13.46
C LEU A 60 19.92 15.05 14.18
N LYS A 61 19.10 14.29 13.44
CA LYS A 61 18.18 13.30 14.02
C LYS A 61 18.95 12.22 14.77
N THR A 62 20.00 11.66 14.17
CA THR A 62 20.86 10.66 14.81
C THR A 62 21.45 11.19 16.12
N ARG A 63 21.98 12.43 16.12
CA ARG A 63 22.44 13.07 17.37
C ARG A 63 21.33 13.30 18.40
N MET A 64 20.15 13.72 17.98
CA MET A 64 19.01 13.86 18.89
C MET A 64 18.55 12.51 19.45
N PHE A 65 18.63 11.43 18.66
CA PHE A 65 18.34 10.07 19.09
C PHE A 65 19.39 9.56 20.09
N GLU A 66 20.68 9.88 19.87
CA GLU A 66 21.76 9.64 20.83
C GLU A 66 21.52 10.40 22.15
N ASP A 67 21.14 11.68 22.09
CA ASP A 67 20.83 12.51 23.27
C ASP A 67 19.61 12.01 24.05
N MET A 68 18.66 11.34 23.37
CA MET A 68 17.45 10.74 23.95
C MET A 68 17.61 9.24 24.26
N ASN A 69 18.78 8.65 23.97
CA ASN A 69 19.07 7.22 24.13
C ASN A 69 18.11 6.28 23.37
N ILE A 70 17.59 6.74 22.22
CA ILE A 70 16.69 5.99 21.33
C ILE A 70 17.54 5.41 20.19
N LEU A 71 17.49 4.09 19.97
CA LEU A 71 18.24 3.45 18.88
C LEU A 71 17.69 3.87 17.50
N SER A 72 18.57 4.24 16.56
CA SER A 72 18.18 4.45 15.16
C SER A 72 17.68 3.16 14.52
N PHE A 73 16.92 3.25 13.43
CA PHE A 73 16.46 2.05 12.73
C PHE A 73 17.63 1.28 12.10
N GLU A 74 18.61 1.99 11.53
CA GLU A 74 19.80 1.40 10.93
C GLU A 74 20.69 0.68 11.95
N ASP A 75 20.78 1.19 13.19
CA ASP A 75 21.50 0.50 14.26
C ASP A 75 20.69 -0.67 14.82
N PHE A 76 19.36 -0.56 14.85
CA PHE A 76 18.50 -1.67 15.21
C PHE A 76 18.64 -2.82 14.21
N GLU A 77 18.66 -2.54 12.91
CA GLU A 77 18.81 -3.56 11.86
C GLU A 77 20.08 -4.39 12.06
N LYS A 78 21.23 -3.73 12.30
CA LYS A 78 22.51 -4.43 12.57
C LYS A 78 22.48 -5.27 13.85
N LYS A 79 21.89 -4.73 14.93
CA LYS A 79 21.78 -5.47 16.19
C LYS A 79 20.77 -6.62 16.08
N CYS A 80 19.70 -6.44 15.32
CA CYS A 80 18.69 -7.44 15.00
C CYS A 80 19.32 -8.64 14.29
N ASP A 81 20.17 -8.40 13.29
CA ASP A 81 20.89 -9.48 12.60
C ASP A 81 21.74 -10.30 13.57
N THR A 82 22.52 -9.63 14.40
CA THR A 82 23.38 -10.28 15.40
C THR A 82 22.56 -11.09 16.41
N LEU A 83 21.43 -10.55 16.84
CA LEU A 83 20.50 -11.19 17.78
C LEU A 83 19.90 -12.47 17.19
N ILE A 84 19.47 -12.44 15.93
CA ILE A 84 18.91 -13.59 15.22
C ILE A 84 19.99 -14.66 15.00
N ASP A 85 21.18 -14.27 14.54
CA ASP A 85 22.26 -15.23 14.25
C ASP A 85 22.71 -15.94 15.54
N ASN A 86 22.78 -15.23 16.67
CA ASN A 86 23.05 -15.82 17.99
C ASN A 86 21.95 -16.80 18.43
N PHE A 87 20.68 -16.48 18.16
CA PHE A 87 19.57 -17.37 18.46
C PHE A 87 19.62 -18.63 17.60
N PHE A 88 19.86 -18.52 16.30
CA PHE A 88 19.96 -19.69 15.42
C PHE A 88 21.16 -20.59 15.75
N GLY A 89 22.22 -20.05 16.35
CA GLY A 89 23.36 -20.84 16.82
C GLY A 89 23.18 -21.51 18.19
N SER A 90 22.23 -21.06 19.01
CA SER A 90 22.13 -21.51 20.42
C SER A 90 20.74 -21.95 20.89
N TYR A 91 19.68 -21.55 20.18
CA TYR A 91 18.27 -21.68 20.55
C TYR A 91 17.95 -21.27 22.00
N ASN A 92 18.73 -20.34 22.56
CA ASN A 92 18.53 -19.85 23.92
C ASN A 92 17.48 -18.73 23.97
N PHE A 93 16.24 -19.11 24.33
CA PHE A 93 15.11 -18.19 24.46
C PHE A 93 15.31 -17.12 25.53
N GLU A 94 15.86 -17.50 26.69
CA GLU A 94 16.05 -16.58 27.82
C GLU A 94 17.03 -15.46 27.45
N LYS A 95 18.18 -15.83 26.90
CA LYS A 95 19.19 -14.88 26.43
C LYS A 95 18.65 -13.95 25.34
N PHE A 96 17.90 -14.50 24.37
CA PHE A 96 17.29 -13.68 23.32
C PHE A 96 16.33 -12.63 23.90
N ILE A 97 15.53 -13.02 24.91
CA ILE A 97 14.58 -12.12 25.58
C ILE A 97 15.30 -11.04 26.37
N GLU A 98 16.39 -11.39 27.06
CA GLU A 98 17.24 -10.43 27.78
C GLU A 98 17.87 -9.43 26.81
N ASP A 99 18.56 -9.92 25.79
CA ASP A 99 19.20 -9.08 24.76
C ASP A 99 18.16 -8.17 24.07
N LEU A 100 16.97 -8.67 23.74
CA LEU A 100 15.89 -7.87 23.14
C LEU A 100 15.33 -6.80 24.11
N LYS A 101 15.23 -7.10 25.41
CA LYS A 101 14.83 -6.12 26.42
C LYS A 101 15.88 -5.02 26.60
N GLU A 102 17.16 -5.36 26.52
CA GLU A 102 18.27 -4.41 26.57
C GLU A 102 18.26 -3.43 25.40
N LEU A 103 17.82 -3.87 24.20
CA LEU A 103 17.64 -2.96 23.07
C LEU A 103 16.59 -1.87 23.34
N ASN A 104 15.59 -2.16 24.18
CA ASN A 104 14.55 -1.23 24.62
C ASN A 104 13.81 -0.45 23.50
N VAL A 105 13.70 -1.04 22.30
CA VAL A 105 13.05 -0.38 21.14
C VAL A 105 11.94 -1.24 20.55
N LYS A 106 10.77 -1.23 21.21
CA LYS A 106 9.63 -2.06 20.78
C LYS A 106 9.04 -1.70 19.41
N MET A 107 9.22 -0.46 18.96
CA MET A 107 8.64 0.06 17.71
C MET A 107 9.20 -0.57 16.42
N TYR A 108 10.28 -1.36 16.52
CA TYR A 108 10.91 -2.06 15.40
C TYR A 108 10.72 -3.58 15.47
N ASN A 109 9.95 -4.08 16.44
CA ASN A 109 9.82 -5.53 16.64
C ASN A 109 9.06 -6.25 15.51
N ASP A 110 8.27 -5.53 14.69
CA ASP A 110 7.73 -6.08 13.44
C ASP A 110 8.84 -6.42 12.43
N PHE A 111 9.88 -5.59 12.34
CA PHE A 111 11.06 -5.90 11.55
C PHE A 111 11.82 -7.12 12.10
N LEU A 112 11.95 -7.24 13.42
CA LEU A 112 12.56 -8.43 14.04
C LEU A 112 11.80 -9.71 13.68
N VAL A 113 10.47 -9.70 13.81
CA VAL A 113 9.61 -10.84 13.45
C VAL A 113 9.75 -11.18 11.96
N LEU A 114 9.75 -10.17 11.09
CA LEU A 114 9.98 -10.34 9.66
C LEU A 114 11.31 -11.05 9.39
N GLN A 115 12.40 -10.58 10.00
CA GLN A 115 13.74 -11.14 9.77
C GLN A 115 13.90 -12.54 10.36
N LEU A 116 13.33 -12.82 11.53
CA LEU A 116 13.31 -14.18 12.12
C LEU A 116 12.68 -15.19 11.15
N ILE A 117 11.53 -14.84 10.58
CA ILE A 117 10.81 -15.72 9.65
C ILE A 117 11.58 -15.82 8.33
N LYS A 118 11.97 -14.69 7.73
CA LYS A 118 12.70 -14.68 6.45
C LYS A 118 14.00 -15.47 6.50
N LYS A 119 14.83 -15.30 7.53
CA LYS A 119 16.10 -16.02 7.64
C LYS A 119 15.95 -17.49 8.00
N SER A 120 14.76 -17.93 8.41
CA SER A 120 14.47 -19.34 8.74
C SER A 120 14.11 -20.20 7.52
N PHE A 121 13.72 -19.60 6.38
CA PHE A 121 13.27 -20.35 5.19
C PHE A 121 14.33 -21.30 4.63
N ASP A 122 15.60 -20.90 4.68
CA ASP A 122 16.74 -21.69 4.18
C ASP A 122 17.40 -22.53 5.29
N LYS A 123 16.72 -22.67 6.44
CA LYS A 123 17.21 -23.43 7.60
C LYS A 123 16.41 -24.71 7.79
N GLU A 124 16.96 -25.60 8.60
CA GLU A 124 16.34 -26.88 8.96
C GLU A 124 15.02 -26.68 9.71
N ASP A 125 14.13 -27.68 9.63
CA ASP A 125 12.79 -27.63 10.25
C ASP A 125 12.86 -27.35 11.77
N GLU A 126 13.91 -27.82 12.46
CA GLU A 126 14.15 -27.53 13.88
C GLU A 126 14.29 -26.02 14.15
N CYS A 127 14.98 -25.29 13.27
CA CYS A 127 15.10 -23.84 13.37
C CYS A 127 13.73 -23.17 13.20
N GLN A 128 12.93 -23.63 12.24
CA GLN A 128 11.60 -23.08 11.95
C GLN A 128 10.62 -23.29 13.12
N ILE A 129 10.67 -24.47 13.75
CA ILE A 129 9.92 -24.77 14.96
C ILE A 129 10.38 -23.87 16.11
N ASN A 130 11.68 -23.72 16.32
CA ASN A 130 12.21 -22.85 17.37
C ASN A 130 11.84 -21.37 17.15
N VAL A 131 11.78 -20.90 15.91
CA VAL A 131 11.25 -19.56 15.59
C VAL A 131 9.77 -19.46 15.95
N SER A 132 8.95 -20.47 15.61
CA SER A 132 7.52 -20.49 15.98
C SER A 132 7.32 -20.44 17.50
N CYS A 133 8.06 -21.27 18.25
CA CYS A 133 8.09 -21.24 19.72
C CYS A 133 8.54 -19.87 20.24
N LEU A 134 9.55 -19.25 19.62
CA LEU A 134 10.03 -17.93 20.03
C LEU A 134 8.96 -16.87 19.84
N LEU A 135 8.23 -16.87 18.71
CA LEU A 135 7.12 -15.94 18.49
C LEU A 135 6.05 -16.08 19.57
N ASN A 136 5.70 -17.29 19.98
CA ASN A 136 4.79 -17.54 21.09
C ASN A 136 5.32 -16.95 22.41
N VAL A 137 6.57 -17.25 22.77
CA VAL A 137 7.20 -16.72 23.98
C VAL A 137 7.27 -15.18 23.97
N LEU A 138 7.61 -14.56 22.84
CA LEU A 138 7.63 -13.12 22.67
C LEU A 138 6.22 -12.49 22.82
N ASN A 139 5.18 -13.18 22.36
CA ASN A 139 3.78 -12.75 22.50
C ASN A 139 3.29 -12.87 23.96
N ILE A 140 3.62 -13.97 24.64
CA ILE A 140 3.30 -14.17 26.07
C ILE A 140 4.00 -13.11 26.93
N THR A 141 5.29 -12.84 26.65
CA THR A 141 6.09 -11.83 27.36
C THR A 141 5.76 -10.38 26.97
N LYS A 142 4.81 -10.15 26.05
CA LYS A 142 4.39 -8.82 25.56
C LYS A 142 5.57 -7.98 25.02
N LEU A 143 6.53 -8.67 24.39
CA LEU A 143 7.61 -8.04 23.63
C LEU A 143 7.17 -7.77 22.19
N ILE A 144 6.31 -8.60 21.63
CA ILE A 144 5.63 -8.34 20.35
C ILE A 144 4.12 -8.22 20.56
N ASN A 145 3.42 -7.55 19.65
CA ASN A 145 1.97 -7.49 19.61
C ASN A 145 1.42 -8.11 18.30
N PRO A 146 0.13 -8.51 18.27
CA PRO A 146 -0.48 -9.13 17.09
C PRO A 146 -0.41 -8.25 15.84
N GLU A 147 -0.49 -6.93 15.97
CA GLU A 147 -0.40 -6.00 14.84
C GLU A 147 0.98 -6.00 14.18
N GLN A 148 2.05 -6.13 14.99
CA GLN A 148 3.42 -6.26 14.51
C GLN A 148 3.63 -7.57 13.76
N VAL A 149 3.13 -8.67 14.30
CA VAL A 149 3.20 -9.98 13.65
C VAL A 149 2.40 -9.96 12.35
N HIS A 150 1.20 -9.36 12.35
CA HIS A 150 0.38 -9.20 11.16
C HIS A 150 1.11 -8.44 10.05
N ARG A 151 1.73 -7.29 10.34
CA ARG A 151 2.51 -6.53 9.34
C ARG A 151 3.72 -7.31 8.84
N ALA A 152 4.42 -8.02 9.72
CA ALA A 152 5.53 -8.89 9.32
C ALA A 152 5.06 -10.00 8.38
N PHE A 153 3.93 -10.64 8.68
CA PHE A 153 3.34 -11.71 7.86
C PHE A 153 2.88 -11.19 6.51
N GLU A 154 2.22 -10.03 6.44
CA GLU A 154 1.87 -9.41 5.16
C GLU A 154 3.13 -9.08 4.34
N LYS A 155 4.22 -8.62 4.97
CA LYS A 155 5.47 -8.40 4.25
C LYS A 155 6.13 -9.71 3.78
N VAL A 156 6.09 -10.79 4.57
CA VAL A 156 6.56 -12.12 4.12
C VAL A 156 5.73 -12.60 2.94
N LEU A 157 4.40 -12.53 3.04
CA LEU A 157 3.45 -12.89 2.00
C LEU A 157 3.76 -12.17 0.67
N LEU A 158 3.99 -10.87 0.71
CA LEU A 158 4.36 -10.05 -0.46
C LEU A 158 5.74 -10.39 -1.05
N SER A 159 6.58 -11.13 -0.32
CA SER A 159 7.92 -11.54 -0.77
C SER A 159 8.02 -13.04 -1.05
N LEU A 160 6.92 -13.82 -0.98
CA LEU A 160 6.98 -15.26 -1.17
C LEU A 160 7.44 -15.68 -2.56
N ASP A 161 7.05 -14.95 -3.61
CA ASP A 161 7.47 -15.26 -4.98
C ASP A 161 8.98 -15.06 -5.17
N ASP A 162 9.55 -14.00 -4.58
CA ASP A 162 11.00 -13.80 -4.55
C ASP A 162 11.69 -14.89 -3.73
N ILE A 163 11.17 -15.21 -2.54
CA ILE A 163 11.72 -16.24 -1.65
C ILE A 163 11.62 -17.63 -2.32
N LYS A 164 10.61 -17.89 -3.15
CA LYS A 164 10.42 -19.16 -3.86
C LYS A 164 11.60 -19.48 -4.77
N LEU A 165 12.29 -18.46 -5.29
CA LEU A 165 13.47 -18.64 -6.13
C LEU A 165 14.61 -19.34 -5.38
N ASP A 166 14.76 -19.04 -4.09
CA ASP A 166 15.79 -19.62 -3.21
C ASP A 166 15.27 -20.85 -2.45
N CYS A 167 14.01 -20.83 -2.02
CA CYS A 167 13.35 -21.89 -1.25
C CYS A 167 12.00 -22.29 -1.88
N PRO A 168 11.96 -23.37 -2.71
CA PRO A 168 10.74 -23.80 -3.40
C PRO A 168 9.55 -24.12 -2.49
N SER A 169 9.81 -24.58 -1.26
CA SER A 169 8.79 -24.94 -0.26
C SER A 169 8.35 -23.74 0.61
N CYS A 170 8.66 -22.50 0.22
CA CYS A 170 8.34 -21.32 1.04
C CYS A 170 6.85 -21.18 1.36
N TYR A 171 5.96 -21.52 0.42
CA TYR A 171 4.51 -21.46 0.64
C TYR A 171 4.06 -22.44 1.75
N GLU A 172 4.63 -23.65 1.79
CA GLU A 172 4.35 -24.65 2.83
C GLU A 172 4.88 -24.20 4.19
N ILE A 173 6.12 -23.71 4.24
CA ILE A 173 6.77 -23.22 5.45
C ILE A 173 5.99 -22.03 6.03
N PHE A 174 5.58 -21.09 5.18
CA PHE A 174 4.79 -19.95 5.63
C PHE A 174 3.41 -20.37 6.15
N LEU A 175 2.75 -21.35 5.51
CA LEU A 175 1.49 -21.88 6.00
C LEU A 175 1.64 -22.57 7.37
N LYS A 176 2.74 -23.28 7.62
CA LYS A 176 3.06 -23.83 8.94
C LYS A 176 3.23 -22.74 9.99
N TYR A 177 3.93 -21.65 9.67
CA TYR A 177 4.04 -20.49 10.57
C TYR A 177 2.68 -19.88 10.90
N ILE A 178 1.78 -19.76 9.92
CA ILE A 178 0.41 -19.27 10.14
C ILE A 178 -0.35 -20.22 11.06
N ARG A 179 -0.27 -21.53 10.83
CA ARG A 179 -0.92 -22.53 11.67
C ARG A 179 -0.44 -22.43 13.11
N PHE A 180 0.86 -22.48 13.37
CA PHE A 180 1.41 -22.43 14.73
C PHE A 180 1.10 -21.10 15.41
N SER A 181 1.24 -19.99 14.70
CA SER A 181 0.89 -18.67 15.24
C SER A 181 -0.61 -18.53 15.54
N THR A 182 -1.47 -19.27 14.84
CA THR A 182 -2.90 -19.34 15.14
C THR A 182 -3.17 -20.20 16.37
N LEU A 183 -2.55 -21.37 16.47
CA LEU A 183 -2.66 -22.27 17.65
C LEU A 183 -2.18 -21.58 18.93
N ASP A 184 -1.09 -20.82 18.83
CA ASP A 184 -0.48 -20.09 19.94
C ASP A 184 -1.16 -18.74 20.23
N ASN A 185 -2.24 -18.39 19.51
CA ASN A 185 -2.95 -17.11 19.63
C ASN A 185 -2.00 -15.88 19.48
N VAL A 186 -0.97 -16.02 18.63
CA VAL A 186 -0.06 -14.93 18.25
C VAL A 186 -0.72 -14.04 17.20
N ILE A 187 -1.53 -14.63 16.31
CA ILE A 187 -2.32 -13.95 15.29
C ILE A 187 -3.80 -14.32 15.39
N ASP A 188 -4.67 -13.50 14.79
CA ASP A 188 -6.10 -13.80 14.71
C ASP A 188 -6.38 -15.04 13.84
N LYS A 189 -7.27 -15.91 14.32
CA LYS A 189 -7.64 -17.15 13.61
C LYS A 189 -8.21 -16.95 12.21
N ASN A 190 -8.76 -15.76 11.93
CA ASN A 190 -9.32 -15.43 10.62
C ASN A 190 -8.25 -14.88 9.66
N TYR A 191 -6.99 -14.71 10.09
CA TYR A 191 -5.91 -14.22 9.24
C TYR A 191 -5.75 -15.06 7.96
N ILE A 192 -5.76 -16.39 8.10
CA ILE A 192 -5.67 -17.32 6.96
C ILE A 192 -6.78 -17.09 5.92
N LEU A 193 -7.97 -16.69 6.36
CA LEU A 193 -9.12 -16.43 5.50
C LEU A 193 -8.92 -15.17 4.63
N LYS A 194 -8.08 -14.24 5.12
CA LYS A 194 -7.74 -13.01 4.41
C LYS A 194 -6.60 -13.19 3.40
N LEU A 195 -5.90 -14.33 3.36
CA LEU A 195 -4.81 -14.55 2.40
C LEU A 195 -5.28 -14.48 0.93
N PRO A 196 -4.46 -13.96 -0.01
CA PRO A 196 -4.79 -13.90 -1.43
C PRO A 196 -5.13 -15.27 -2.03
N THR A 197 -5.97 -15.29 -3.06
CA THR A 197 -6.31 -16.53 -3.78
C THR A 197 -5.07 -17.19 -4.38
N GLY A 198 -4.17 -16.39 -4.95
CA GLY A 198 -2.92 -16.86 -5.57
C GLY A 198 -1.97 -17.60 -4.61
N PHE A 199 -2.09 -17.34 -3.29
CA PHE A 199 -1.34 -18.09 -2.28
C PHE A 199 -1.74 -19.57 -2.25
N PHE A 200 -3.05 -19.85 -2.27
CA PHE A 200 -3.57 -21.22 -2.26
C PHE A 200 -3.49 -21.88 -3.65
N ASP A 201 -3.60 -21.09 -4.71
CA ASP A 201 -3.35 -21.58 -6.07
C ASP A 201 -1.89 -22.10 -6.19
N SER A 202 -0.92 -21.41 -5.56
CA SER A 202 0.50 -21.85 -5.51
C SER A 202 0.77 -23.10 -4.68
N LEU A 203 -0.14 -23.44 -3.76
CA LEU A 203 -0.12 -24.66 -2.95
C LEU A 203 -0.92 -25.82 -3.57
N GLU A 204 -1.52 -25.58 -4.74
CA GLU A 204 -2.38 -26.54 -5.44
C GLU A 204 -3.52 -27.09 -4.55
N LEU A 205 -4.13 -26.21 -3.73
CA LEU A 205 -5.13 -26.59 -2.72
C LEU A 205 -6.25 -27.50 -3.27
N ASP A 206 -6.67 -27.29 -4.52
CA ASP A 206 -7.73 -28.08 -5.16
C ASP A 206 -7.41 -29.58 -5.22
N SER A 207 -6.12 -29.94 -5.27
CA SER A 207 -5.63 -31.33 -5.30
C SER A 207 -5.73 -32.06 -3.97
N TRP A 208 -5.92 -31.36 -2.84
CA TRP A 208 -5.87 -31.98 -1.52
C TRP A 208 -7.16 -32.77 -1.21
N ASP A 209 -7.06 -34.05 -0.91
CA ASP A 209 -8.23 -34.90 -0.56
C ASP A 209 -8.16 -35.37 0.91
N GLU A 210 -9.23 -35.07 1.66
CA GLU A 210 -9.38 -35.42 3.06
C GLU A 210 -9.41 -36.94 3.29
N GLN A 211 -10.00 -37.71 2.36
CA GLN A 211 -10.08 -39.17 2.46
C GLN A 211 -8.72 -39.83 2.22
N GLU A 212 -7.94 -39.33 1.25
CA GLU A 212 -6.59 -39.84 0.97
C GLU A 212 -5.61 -39.52 2.12
N LEU A 213 -5.71 -38.32 2.70
CA LEU A 213 -4.91 -37.92 3.85
C LEU A 213 -5.28 -38.70 5.12
N ALA A 214 -6.57 -38.99 5.35
CA ALA A 214 -7.04 -39.78 6.49
C ALA A 214 -6.71 -41.29 6.37
N LEU A 215 -6.77 -41.88 5.18
CA LEU A 215 -6.48 -43.30 4.94
C LEU A 215 -5.02 -43.67 5.23
N GLN A 216 -4.07 -42.75 5.05
CA GLN A 216 -2.67 -42.99 5.40
C GLN A 216 -2.44 -43.19 6.91
N ASN A 217 -3.27 -42.59 7.79
CA ASN A 217 -3.16 -42.81 9.24
C ASN A 217 -3.52 -44.25 9.65
N SER A 218 -4.44 -44.90 8.92
CA SER A 218 -4.84 -46.29 9.21
C SER A 218 -3.77 -47.32 8.84
N LYS A 219 -2.97 -47.07 7.79
CA LYS A 219 -1.89 -47.99 7.36
C LYS A 219 -0.64 -47.90 8.23
N GLU A 220 -0.35 -46.74 8.82
CA GLU A 220 0.78 -46.58 9.75
C GLU A 220 0.47 -47.16 11.13
N SER A 221 -0.81 -47.19 11.56
CA SER A 221 -1.23 -47.87 12.79
C SER A 221 -1.23 -49.40 12.72
N GLU A 222 -1.32 -50.00 11.51
CA GLU A 222 -1.28 -51.47 11.33
C GLU A 222 0.16 -52.03 11.28
N HIS A 223 1.18 -51.21 11.02
CA HIS A 223 2.58 -51.65 10.99
C HIS A 223 3.28 -51.63 12.36
N ALA A 224 2.59 -51.26 13.44
CA ALA A 224 3.12 -51.25 14.81
C ALA A 224 2.71 -52.46 15.66
N VAL A 225 2.03 -53.47 15.10
CA VAL A 225 1.65 -54.69 15.84
C VAL A 225 2.03 -55.93 15.05
N ASP A 226 3.31 -56.34 15.14
CA ASP A 226 3.68 -57.74 14.91
C ASP A 226 4.99 -58.08 15.64
N LYS A 227 4.86 -58.53 16.90
CA LYS A 227 5.50 -59.74 17.49
C LYS A 227 5.61 -59.63 19.02
N ALA A 228 4.65 -60.25 19.70
CA ALA A 228 4.91 -61.03 20.91
C ALA A 228 3.73 -61.98 21.16
N ASP A 229 3.90 -63.23 20.76
CA ASP A 229 3.05 -64.34 21.22
C ASP A 229 3.19 -64.51 22.73
N PHE A 230 2.07 -64.64 23.47
CA PHE A 230 1.77 -65.68 24.48
C PHE A 230 0.35 -65.44 25.07
N PRO A 231 -0.32 -66.47 25.64
CA PRO A 231 -1.71 -66.76 25.29
C PRO A 231 -2.76 -66.44 26.38
N ASN A 232 -3.99 -66.21 25.89
CA ASN A 232 -5.31 -66.38 26.53
C ASN A 232 -5.43 -66.26 28.06
N ALA A 233 -6.10 -65.18 28.51
CA ALA A 233 -7.06 -65.24 29.60
C ALA A 233 -8.20 -64.25 29.35
N THR A 234 -9.43 -64.76 29.38
CA THR A 234 -10.70 -64.05 29.29
C THR A 234 -11.00 -63.27 30.59
N VAL A 235 -11.94 -62.31 30.50
CA VAL A 235 -12.94 -61.88 31.51
C VAL A 235 -12.98 -60.35 31.83
N SER A 236 -14.13 -59.75 31.45
CA SER A 236 -15.01 -58.78 32.13
C SER A 236 -14.57 -57.35 32.55
N THR A 237 -15.27 -56.38 31.94
CA THR A 237 -16.02 -55.21 32.47
C THR A 237 -15.73 -54.60 33.86
N ASN A 238 -15.77 -53.26 33.85
CA ASN A 238 -16.17 -52.27 34.89
C ASN A 238 -15.07 -51.57 35.71
N GLY A 239 -15.15 -50.22 35.74
CA GLY A 239 -14.91 -49.43 36.98
C GLY A 239 -13.90 -48.26 36.91
N THR A 240 -14.44 -47.03 36.81
CA THR A 240 -14.15 -45.83 37.64
C THR A 240 -12.72 -45.43 38.07
N VAL A 241 -12.33 -44.22 37.65
CA VAL A 241 -11.80 -43.06 38.43
C VAL A 241 -10.96 -43.33 39.71
N SER A 242 -9.70 -42.89 39.76
CA SER A 242 -9.23 -41.70 40.51
C SER A 242 -7.70 -41.58 40.64
N THR A 243 -7.23 -40.33 40.62
CA THR A 243 -6.10 -39.67 41.31
C THR A 243 -5.18 -40.47 42.25
N ASP A 244 -3.85 -40.37 42.07
CA ASP A 244 -2.93 -39.61 42.94
C ASP A 244 -1.45 -39.93 42.63
N GLY A 245 -0.60 -38.92 42.79
CA GLY A 245 0.84 -39.02 42.58
C GLY A 245 1.60 -39.67 43.73
N THR A 246 2.84 -40.06 43.46
CA THR A 246 3.93 -40.02 44.45
C THR A 246 5.28 -40.19 43.76
N VAL A 247 6.16 -39.24 44.05
CA VAL A 247 7.60 -39.27 43.85
C VAL A 247 8.20 -40.28 44.82
N SER A 248 9.11 -41.14 44.36
CA SER A 248 10.21 -41.58 45.22
C SER A 248 11.44 -41.99 44.42
N THR A 249 12.52 -41.35 44.82
CA THR A 249 13.95 -41.68 44.70
C THR A 249 14.28 -43.14 44.92
N ASN A 250 15.34 -43.63 44.24
CA ASN A 250 16.45 -44.34 44.87
C ASN A 250 17.66 -44.40 43.92
N GLY A 251 18.79 -43.86 44.37
CA GLY A 251 20.09 -44.07 43.77
C GLY A 251 20.77 -45.31 44.34
N THR A 252 21.70 -45.89 43.58
CA THR A 252 22.81 -46.65 44.18
C THR A 252 24.05 -46.50 43.30
N ILE A 253 25.11 -46.00 43.93
CA ILE A 253 26.49 -45.96 43.42
C ILE A 253 27.14 -47.31 43.71
N SER A 254 27.97 -47.81 42.79
CA SER A 254 29.03 -48.76 43.14
C SER A 254 30.26 -48.49 42.29
N THR A 255 31.37 -48.34 43.00
CA THR A 255 32.74 -48.14 42.58
C THR A 255 33.39 -49.48 42.24
N ASP A 256 34.37 -49.49 41.32
CA ASP A 256 35.71 -50.05 41.56
C ASP A 256 36.60 -49.89 40.31
N GLY A 257 37.90 -49.72 40.54
CA GLY A 257 38.88 -49.33 39.52
C GLY A 257 40.06 -50.30 39.31
N ALA A 258 40.68 -50.11 38.14
CA ALA A 258 42.08 -50.34 37.74
C ALA A 258 42.55 -51.80 37.39
N PRO A 259 43.70 -51.98 36.68
CA PRO A 259 44.10 -51.38 35.39
C PRO A 259 44.76 -52.38 34.37
N ALA A 260 44.85 -51.93 33.11
CA ALA A 260 45.83 -52.20 32.02
C ALA A 260 46.14 -53.63 31.51
N THR A 261 46.03 -53.83 30.18
CA THR A 261 47.09 -54.38 29.28
C THR A 261 46.73 -54.18 27.79
N ASP A 262 47.73 -53.86 26.98
CA ASP A 262 47.72 -53.72 25.51
C ASP A 262 47.22 -54.95 24.75
N GLY A 263 46.60 -54.72 23.59
CA GLY A 263 46.27 -55.74 22.60
C GLY A 263 45.61 -55.16 21.35
N ASP A 264 46.42 -54.84 20.36
CA ASP A 264 46.03 -54.45 18.99
C ASP A 264 45.30 -55.62 18.29
N ALA A 265 44.04 -55.43 17.87
CA ALA A 265 43.39 -56.23 16.83
C ALA A 265 42.08 -55.59 16.30
N THR A 266 42.16 -55.08 15.07
CA THR A 266 41.10 -55.06 14.05
C THR A 266 39.83 -54.23 14.33
N THR A 267 39.90 -52.98 13.88
CA THR A 267 38.80 -52.18 13.32
C THR A 267 38.06 -52.95 12.22
N LYS A 268 36.75 -53.22 12.44
CA LYS A 268 35.68 -53.37 11.43
C LYS A 268 34.43 -53.89 12.15
N LEU A 269 33.65 -53.00 12.76
CA LEU A 269 32.23 -53.24 13.10
C LEU A 269 31.45 -51.98 13.55
N ASP A 270 32.10 -50.83 13.79
CA ASP A 270 31.39 -49.63 14.28
C ASP A 270 30.93 -48.62 13.22
N GLU A 271 31.35 -48.73 11.95
CA GLU A 271 30.86 -47.81 10.91
C GLU A 271 29.39 -48.11 10.55
N ASN A 272 29.00 -49.38 10.43
CA ASN A 272 27.63 -49.75 10.05
C ASN A 272 26.57 -49.37 11.10
N HIS A 273 26.93 -49.34 12.39
CA HIS A 273 25.97 -49.02 13.46
C HIS A 273 25.71 -47.50 13.56
N MET A 274 26.74 -46.66 13.34
CA MET A 274 26.56 -45.21 13.19
C MET A 274 25.83 -44.84 11.90
N TYR A 275 26.13 -45.47 10.76
CA TYR A 275 25.36 -45.23 9.52
C TYR A 275 23.90 -45.65 9.66
N ALA A 276 23.60 -46.77 10.32
CA ALA A 276 22.23 -47.22 10.58
C ALA A 276 21.47 -46.29 11.54
N GLN A 277 22.09 -45.86 12.65
CA GLN A 277 21.48 -44.88 13.56
C GLN A 277 21.31 -43.50 12.94
N ASN A 278 22.21 -43.08 12.06
CA ASN A 278 22.06 -41.84 11.29
C ASN A 278 20.94 -41.97 10.26
N LEU A 279 20.76 -43.14 9.63
CA LEU A 279 19.62 -43.39 8.74
C LEU A 279 18.28 -43.42 9.50
N GLU A 280 18.20 -44.10 10.64
CA GLU A 280 16.99 -44.14 11.48
C GLU A 280 16.62 -42.74 11.99
N ASN A 281 17.58 -41.94 12.46
CA ASN A 281 17.34 -40.55 12.84
C ASN A 281 16.90 -39.66 11.66
N VAL A 282 17.39 -39.92 10.44
CA VAL A 282 16.97 -39.21 9.23
C VAL A 282 15.55 -39.61 8.81
N GLU A 283 15.21 -40.90 8.92
CA GLU A 283 13.86 -41.40 8.65
C GLU A 283 12.84 -40.91 9.67
N GLU A 284 13.18 -40.86 10.96
CA GLU A 284 12.32 -40.31 12.02
C GLU A 284 12.08 -38.81 11.85
N LYS A 285 13.14 -38.03 11.55
CA LYS A 285 13.00 -36.59 11.24
C LYS A 285 12.14 -36.35 10.01
N LYS A 286 12.27 -37.20 8.99
CA LYS A 286 11.45 -37.13 7.77
C LYS A 286 9.99 -37.46 8.05
N LYS A 287 9.70 -38.50 8.85
CA LYS A 287 8.34 -38.84 9.28
C LYS A 287 7.69 -37.71 10.06
N LEU A 288 8.39 -37.13 11.04
CA LEU A 288 7.87 -36.00 11.83
C LEU A 288 7.55 -34.79 10.96
N LYS A 289 8.38 -34.50 9.95
CA LYS A 289 8.14 -33.43 8.98
C LYS A 289 6.88 -33.69 8.14
N ASP A 290 6.73 -34.92 7.65
CA ASP A 290 5.60 -35.35 6.82
C ASP A 290 4.29 -35.31 7.63
N GLU A 291 4.31 -35.74 8.89
CA GLU A 291 3.19 -35.62 9.84
C GLU A 291 2.80 -34.16 10.09
N MET A 292 3.78 -33.30 10.38
CA MET A 292 3.53 -31.89 10.68
C MET A 292 2.93 -31.14 9.49
N TRP A 293 3.40 -31.44 8.27
CA TRP A 293 2.81 -30.90 7.04
C TRP A 293 1.39 -31.44 6.83
N LYS A 294 1.19 -32.75 7.00
CA LYS A 294 -0.12 -33.39 6.88
C LYS A 294 -1.16 -32.78 7.82
N ASP A 295 -0.82 -32.57 9.09
CA ASP A 295 -1.71 -31.90 10.02
C ASP A 295 -2.03 -30.46 9.60
N THR A 296 -1.08 -29.79 8.94
CA THR A 296 -1.29 -28.44 8.41
C THR A 296 -2.28 -28.45 7.25
N MET A 297 -2.18 -29.43 6.36
CA MET A 297 -3.14 -29.64 5.28
C MET A 297 -4.54 -29.96 5.81
N LEU A 298 -4.64 -30.87 6.78
CA LEU A 298 -5.91 -31.22 7.43
C LEU A 298 -6.54 -30.00 8.10
N TRP A 299 -5.77 -29.21 8.83
CA TRP A 299 -6.26 -27.96 9.43
C TRP A 299 -6.84 -26.99 8.39
N VAL A 300 -6.23 -26.87 7.21
CA VAL A 300 -6.74 -26.04 6.10
C VAL A 300 -8.03 -26.60 5.50
N LEU A 301 -8.13 -27.92 5.37
CA LEU A 301 -9.35 -28.60 4.89
C LEU A 301 -10.51 -28.46 5.89
N ASP A 302 -10.24 -28.60 7.19
CA ASP A 302 -11.22 -28.40 8.27
C ASP A 302 -11.81 -26.98 8.28
N LEU A 303 -11.03 -25.98 7.85
CA LEU A 303 -11.48 -24.60 7.68
C LEU A 303 -12.33 -24.39 6.40
N ASN A 304 -12.55 -25.43 5.61
CA ASN A 304 -13.26 -25.40 4.33
C ASN A 304 -12.69 -24.34 3.36
N MET A 305 -11.36 -24.23 3.31
CA MET A 305 -10.69 -23.18 2.55
C MET A 305 -11.01 -23.22 1.05
N LYS A 306 -11.29 -24.40 0.48
CA LYS A 306 -11.71 -24.54 -0.93
C LYS A 306 -12.98 -23.73 -1.22
N GLN A 307 -14.00 -23.88 -0.37
CA GLN A 307 -15.25 -23.14 -0.51
C GLN A 307 -15.04 -21.64 -0.29
N ILE A 308 -14.24 -21.26 0.72
CA ILE A 308 -13.94 -19.85 1.01
C ILE A 308 -13.22 -19.18 -0.17
N GLN A 309 -12.28 -19.87 -0.83
CA GLN A 309 -11.61 -19.33 -2.02
C GLN A 309 -12.58 -19.13 -3.19
N LYS A 310 -13.53 -20.04 -3.37
CA LYS A 310 -14.59 -19.90 -4.38
C LYS A 310 -15.49 -18.69 -4.08
N GLU A 311 -16.00 -18.58 -2.85
CA GLU A 311 -16.82 -17.45 -2.42
C GLU A 311 -16.09 -16.11 -2.56
N LYS A 312 -14.80 -16.08 -2.27
CA LYS A 312 -13.95 -14.90 -2.44
C LYS A 312 -13.81 -14.50 -3.91
N LYS A 313 -13.63 -15.46 -4.82
CA LYS A 313 -13.59 -15.20 -6.28
C LYS A 313 -14.94 -14.62 -6.76
N GLU A 314 -16.06 -15.18 -6.29
CA GLU A 314 -17.41 -14.65 -6.59
C GLU A 314 -17.66 -13.26 -6.00
N PHE A 315 -17.23 -13.02 -4.76
CA PHE A 315 -17.34 -11.73 -4.09
C PHE A 315 -16.58 -10.62 -4.84
N LYS A 316 -15.36 -10.90 -5.30
CA LYS A 316 -14.58 -9.94 -6.11
C LYS A 316 -15.34 -9.50 -7.36
N GLN A 317 -16.07 -10.41 -8.00
CA GLN A 317 -16.88 -10.08 -9.17
C GLN A 317 -18.08 -9.23 -8.77
N LYS A 318 -18.84 -9.64 -7.75
CA LYS A 318 -19.98 -8.87 -7.23
C LYS A 318 -19.58 -7.45 -6.80
N ALA A 319 -18.40 -7.31 -6.17
CA ALA A 319 -17.85 -6.02 -5.78
C ALA A 319 -17.59 -5.11 -6.98
N ARG A 320 -16.97 -5.64 -8.06
CA ARG A 320 -16.76 -4.87 -9.29
C ARG A 320 -18.07 -4.47 -9.96
N ASP A 321 -19.03 -5.40 -10.03
CA ASP A 321 -20.35 -5.12 -10.62
C ASP A 321 -21.07 -4.01 -9.83
N PHE A 322 -21.07 -4.10 -8.50
CA PHE A 322 -21.65 -3.08 -7.61
C PHE A 322 -20.97 -1.71 -7.74
N LEU A 323 -19.64 -1.68 -7.87
CA LEU A 323 -18.89 -0.42 -7.97
C LEU A 323 -19.24 0.39 -9.21
N VAL A 324 -19.77 -0.23 -10.28
CA VAL A 324 -20.24 0.50 -11.46
C VAL A 324 -21.32 1.50 -11.09
N ASP A 325 -22.30 1.08 -10.29
CA ASP A 325 -23.42 1.92 -9.87
C ASP A 325 -22.95 2.97 -8.85
N PHE A 326 -22.17 2.55 -7.84
CA PHE A 326 -21.59 3.48 -6.86
C PHE A 326 -20.75 4.60 -7.49
N PHE A 327 -20.00 4.32 -8.57
CA PHE A 327 -19.25 5.38 -9.26
C PHE A 327 -20.13 6.37 -10.03
N ASN A 328 -21.39 6.04 -10.31
CA ASN A 328 -22.33 6.94 -10.96
C ASN A 328 -22.98 7.92 -9.97
N ASP A 329 -23.37 7.46 -8.79
CA ASP A 329 -24.14 8.25 -7.82
C ASP A 329 -23.36 8.65 -6.55
N GLY A 330 -22.34 7.87 -6.16
CA GLY A 330 -21.54 8.07 -4.95
C GLY A 330 -22.26 7.72 -3.64
N ASP A 331 -23.33 6.91 -3.65
CA ASP A 331 -24.10 6.61 -2.44
C ASP A 331 -23.37 5.65 -1.48
N THR A 332 -22.81 6.22 -0.41
CA THR A 332 -22.11 5.44 0.61
C THR A 332 -23.02 4.57 1.49
N ASN A 333 -24.33 4.86 1.55
CA ASN A 333 -25.26 4.05 2.34
C ASN A 333 -25.53 2.70 1.67
N GLU A 334 -25.69 2.70 0.35
CA GLU A 334 -25.83 1.46 -0.42
C GLU A 334 -24.59 0.57 -0.29
N VAL A 335 -23.39 1.18 -0.23
CA VAL A 335 -22.14 0.45 0.04
C VAL A 335 -22.18 -0.22 1.41
N ILE A 336 -22.63 0.49 2.45
CA ILE A 336 -22.75 -0.06 3.80
C ILE A 336 -23.76 -1.22 3.82
N GLU A 337 -24.90 -1.08 3.15
CA GLU A 337 -25.88 -2.17 3.03
C GLU A 337 -25.30 -3.38 2.29
N PHE A 338 -24.60 -3.16 1.17
CA PHE A 338 -23.90 -4.20 0.43
C PHE A 338 -22.87 -4.93 1.32
N LEU A 339 -22.06 -4.19 2.08
CA LEU A 339 -21.06 -4.77 2.98
C LEU A 339 -21.70 -5.53 4.15
N ASN A 340 -22.78 -5.02 4.73
CA ASN A 340 -23.53 -5.70 5.80
C ASN A 340 -24.19 -7.01 5.33
N ASN A 341 -24.55 -7.09 4.06
CA ASN A 341 -25.15 -8.28 3.44
C ASN A 341 -24.12 -9.26 2.85
N THR A 342 -22.82 -8.99 3.01
CA THR A 342 -21.73 -9.82 2.48
C THR A 342 -20.80 -10.31 3.58
N ASN A 343 -19.93 -11.27 3.25
CA ASN A 343 -19.02 -11.87 4.22
C ASN A 343 -17.95 -10.84 4.68
N PRO A 344 -17.89 -10.50 5.99
CA PRO A 344 -16.93 -9.53 6.52
C PRO A 344 -15.45 -9.87 6.27
N LEU A 345 -15.14 -11.15 6.08
CA LEU A 345 -13.79 -11.61 5.81
C LEU A 345 -13.21 -11.05 4.49
N PHE A 346 -14.08 -10.57 3.59
CA PHE A 346 -13.69 -10.06 2.27
C PHE A 346 -13.80 -8.54 2.16
N HIS A 347 -14.16 -7.82 3.23
CA HIS A 347 -14.35 -6.36 3.19
C HIS A 347 -13.07 -5.60 2.79
N TYR A 348 -11.88 -6.05 3.24
CA TYR A 348 -10.61 -5.49 2.79
C TYR A 348 -10.43 -5.59 1.26
N GLU A 349 -11.00 -6.63 0.64
CA GLU A 349 -10.92 -6.86 -0.80
C GLU A 349 -11.82 -5.88 -1.55
N PHE A 350 -13.02 -5.62 -1.02
CA PHE A 350 -13.89 -4.56 -1.54
C PHE A 350 -13.17 -3.21 -1.48
N ILE A 351 -12.60 -2.84 -0.33
CA ILE A 351 -11.85 -1.59 -0.17
C ILE A 351 -10.70 -1.50 -1.18
N ARG A 352 -9.91 -2.56 -1.30
CA ARG A 352 -8.80 -2.64 -2.26
C ARG A 352 -9.28 -2.44 -3.70
N ILE A 353 -10.30 -3.19 -4.13
CA ILE A 353 -10.88 -3.09 -5.47
C ILE A 353 -11.42 -1.68 -5.71
N SER A 354 -12.14 -1.11 -4.74
CA SER A 354 -12.74 0.23 -4.88
C SER A 354 -11.68 1.31 -5.11
N ILE A 355 -10.55 1.26 -4.37
CA ILE A 355 -9.43 2.19 -4.57
C ILE A 355 -8.80 1.97 -5.96
N ILE A 356 -8.48 0.73 -6.33
CA ILE A 356 -7.79 0.43 -7.59
C ILE A 356 -8.67 0.75 -8.81
N GLU A 357 -9.94 0.35 -8.81
CA GLU A 357 -10.87 0.64 -9.91
C GLU A 357 -11.01 2.15 -10.15
N SER A 358 -10.94 2.96 -9.08
CA SER A 358 -10.99 4.43 -9.17
C SER A 358 -9.81 5.06 -9.93
N PHE A 359 -8.71 4.33 -10.14
CA PHE A 359 -7.53 4.83 -10.86
C PHE A 359 -7.84 5.07 -12.35
N SER A 360 -8.73 4.27 -12.92
CA SER A 360 -9.21 4.42 -14.30
C SER A 360 -10.33 5.45 -14.47
N LYS A 361 -10.88 5.97 -13.37
CA LYS A 361 -12.09 6.82 -13.37
C LYS A 361 -11.74 8.32 -13.30
N ASN A 362 -12.78 9.16 -13.26
CA ASN A 362 -12.62 10.60 -13.09
C ASN A 362 -12.27 10.98 -11.62
N ASN A 363 -11.95 12.25 -11.39
CA ASN A 363 -11.61 12.75 -10.05
C ASN A 363 -12.76 12.64 -9.04
N MET A 364 -14.01 12.76 -9.50
CA MET A 364 -15.19 12.62 -8.64
C MET A 364 -15.28 11.22 -8.04
N CYS A 365 -15.02 10.17 -8.83
CA CYS A 365 -14.99 8.79 -8.33
C CYS A 365 -13.95 8.61 -7.21
N ARG A 366 -12.75 9.19 -7.34
CA ARG A 366 -11.71 9.14 -6.30
C ARG A 366 -12.10 9.90 -5.03
N LYS A 367 -12.86 10.98 -5.20
CA LYS A 367 -13.45 11.73 -4.10
C LYS A 367 -14.52 10.91 -3.37
N TYR A 368 -15.40 10.22 -4.09
CA TYR A 368 -16.35 9.26 -3.49
C TYR A 368 -15.66 8.18 -2.68
N ILE A 369 -14.57 7.59 -3.20
CA ILE A 369 -13.78 6.61 -2.44
C ILE A 369 -13.19 7.23 -1.18
N SER A 370 -12.69 8.46 -1.24
CA SER A 370 -12.13 9.13 -0.06
C SER A 370 -13.18 9.30 1.04
N TYR A 371 -14.40 9.75 0.68
CA TYR A 371 -15.51 9.86 1.63
C TYR A 371 -16.01 8.50 2.12
N LEU A 372 -16.03 7.49 1.25
CA LEU A 372 -16.37 6.13 1.64
C LEU A 372 -15.41 5.58 2.70
N LEU A 373 -14.10 5.76 2.51
CA LEU A 373 -13.09 5.29 3.48
C LEU A 373 -13.25 5.96 4.85
N ASP A 374 -13.57 7.26 4.87
CA ASP A 374 -13.89 8.01 6.08
C ASP A 374 -15.12 7.43 6.78
N ASN A 375 -16.24 7.33 6.05
CA ASN A 375 -17.51 6.77 6.55
C ASN A 375 -17.36 5.33 7.07
N LEU A 376 -16.61 4.47 6.38
CA LEU A 376 -16.38 3.09 6.83
C LEU A 376 -15.52 3.05 8.10
N CYS A 377 -14.56 3.96 8.25
CA CYS A 377 -13.67 3.99 9.41
C CYS A 377 -14.39 4.34 10.72
N GLU A 378 -15.45 5.13 10.67
CA GLU A 378 -16.24 5.52 11.87
C GLU A 378 -16.83 4.31 12.62
N THR A 379 -17.06 3.19 11.95
CA THR A 379 -17.71 2.01 12.54
C THR A 379 -16.76 1.04 13.25
N TYR A 380 -15.48 1.37 13.42
CA TYR A 380 -14.39 0.57 14.02
C TYR A 380 -14.07 -0.79 13.35
N TYR A 381 -15.05 -1.49 12.76
CA TYR A 381 -14.88 -2.80 12.14
C TYR A 381 -13.89 -2.78 10.96
N PHE A 382 -13.88 -1.69 10.18
CA PHE A 382 -13.15 -1.62 8.92
C PHE A 382 -11.71 -1.13 9.04
N LYS A 383 -11.26 -0.64 10.20
CA LYS A 383 -9.92 -0.03 10.33
C LYS A 383 -8.79 -0.98 9.92
N ASN A 384 -8.88 -2.24 10.35
CA ASN A 384 -7.90 -3.27 9.99
C ASN A 384 -7.99 -3.65 8.51
N ASP A 385 -9.20 -3.67 7.94
CA ASP A 385 -9.40 -4.00 6.53
C ASP A 385 -8.86 -2.90 5.60
N ILE A 386 -8.99 -1.63 5.99
CA ILE A 386 -8.37 -0.49 5.29
C ILE A 386 -6.84 -0.61 5.33
N ILE A 387 -6.26 -0.93 6.49
CA ILE A 387 -4.81 -1.14 6.64
C ILE A 387 -4.31 -2.27 5.73
N ILE A 388 -4.99 -3.42 5.72
CA ILE A 388 -4.65 -4.57 4.86
C ILE A 388 -4.74 -4.16 3.38
N ALA A 389 -5.81 -3.45 2.99
CA ALA A 389 -5.99 -2.98 1.63
C ALA A 389 -4.82 -2.09 1.19
N PHE A 390 -4.43 -1.10 1.99
CA PHE A 390 -3.30 -0.22 1.65
C PHE A 390 -1.95 -0.95 1.66
N ILE A 391 -1.70 -1.87 2.61
CA ILE A 391 -0.48 -2.70 2.61
C ILE A 391 -0.37 -3.46 1.28
N ARG A 392 -1.45 -4.09 0.82
CA ARG A 392 -1.47 -4.86 -0.44
C ARG A 392 -1.43 -3.96 -1.67
N ILE A 393 -2.07 -2.79 -1.65
CA ILE A 393 -1.96 -1.82 -2.75
C ILE A 393 -0.51 -1.38 -2.93
N ILE A 394 0.17 -1.01 -1.84
CA ILE A 394 1.57 -0.58 -1.88
C ILE A 394 2.48 -1.76 -2.22
N GLY A 395 2.18 -2.96 -1.71
CA GLY A 395 2.92 -4.19 -1.97
C GLY A 395 2.99 -4.55 -3.45
N TYR A 396 1.88 -4.40 -4.17
CA TYR A 396 1.74 -4.70 -5.59
C TYR A 396 1.73 -3.43 -6.48
N ILE A 397 2.32 -2.34 -6.01
CA ILE A 397 2.21 -1.04 -6.69
C ILE A 397 2.83 -1.03 -8.09
N ASP A 398 3.92 -1.76 -8.28
CA ASP A 398 4.60 -1.86 -9.58
C ASP A 398 3.72 -2.62 -10.59
N ASP A 399 2.97 -3.64 -10.15
CA ASP A 399 2.01 -4.35 -11.00
C ASP A 399 0.84 -3.44 -11.41
N TYR A 400 0.30 -2.65 -10.46
CA TYR A 400 -0.78 -1.70 -10.79
C TYR A 400 -0.31 -0.57 -11.72
N GLU A 401 0.98 -0.23 -11.74
CA GLU A 401 1.50 0.81 -12.64
C GLU A 401 1.48 0.37 -14.10
N ILE A 402 1.58 -0.93 -14.37
CA ILE A 402 1.45 -1.51 -15.71
C ILE A 402 0.08 -1.15 -16.31
N ASP A 403 -0.98 -1.28 -15.51
CA ASP A 403 -2.36 -0.96 -15.93
C ASP A 403 -2.68 0.53 -15.79
N PHE A 404 -2.10 1.19 -14.78
CA PHE A 404 -2.40 2.57 -14.40
C PHE A 404 -1.11 3.39 -14.22
N PRO A 405 -0.63 4.10 -15.25
CA PRO A 405 0.66 4.80 -15.20
C PRO A 405 0.81 5.85 -14.08
N LYS A 406 -0.30 6.34 -13.53
CA LYS A 406 -0.32 7.31 -12.41
C LYS A 406 -0.59 6.65 -11.04
N ALA A 407 -0.57 5.32 -10.93
CA ALA A 407 -0.89 4.59 -9.70
C ALA A 407 -0.11 5.10 -8.48
N LYS A 408 1.21 5.28 -8.60
CA LYS A 408 2.08 5.79 -7.53
C LYS A 408 1.60 7.14 -6.98
N GLU A 409 1.23 8.07 -7.87
CA GLU A 409 0.74 9.39 -7.49
C GLU A 409 -0.66 9.32 -6.86
N MET A 410 -1.54 8.47 -7.39
CA MET A 410 -2.89 8.26 -6.84
C MET A 410 -2.83 7.65 -5.43
N VAL A 411 -1.98 6.65 -5.20
CA VAL A 411 -1.75 6.08 -3.88
C VAL A 411 -1.21 7.13 -2.90
N CYS A 412 -0.25 7.96 -3.31
CA CYS A 412 0.24 9.07 -2.48
C CYS A 412 -0.90 10.03 -2.07
N LYS A 413 -1.81 10.35 -3.00
CA LYS A 413 -2.96 11.23 -2.72
C LYS A 413 -3.96 10.56 -1.77
N PHE A 414 -4.31 9.29 -1.99
CA PHE A 414 -5.17 8.53 -1.08
C PHE A 414 -4.59 8.41 0.33
N LEU A 415 -3.30 8.08 0.47
CA LEU A 415 -2.64 8.01 1.77
C LEU A 415 -2.65 9.37 2.48
N LEU A 416 -2.35 10.45 1.77
CA LEU A 416 -2.40 11.80 2.32
C LEU A 416 -3.80 12.16 2.82
N ARG A 417 -4.84 11.80 2.05
CA ARG A 417 -6.24 12.04 2.41
C ARG A 417 -6.65 11.21 3.62
N CYS A 418 -6.38 9.91 3.62
CA CYS A 418 -6.71 9.01 4.73
C CYS A 418 -6.01 9.40 6.04
N ILE A 419 -4.79 9.93 5.97
CA ILE A 419 -4.08 10.42 7.17
C ILE A 419 -4.66 11.74 7.65
N TYR A 420 -5.17 12.59 6.75
CA TYR A 420 -5.83 13.84 7.14
C TYR A 420 -7.18 13.58 7.80
N ASP A 421 -7.94 12.62 7.27
CA ASP A 421 -9.26 12.23 7.78
C ASP A 421 -9.19 11.28 8.99
N ASP A 422 -8.00 11.07 9.57
CA ASP A 422 -7.75 10.13 10.68
C ASP A 422 -8.16 8.66 10.42
N VAL A 423 -8.44 8.30 9.17
CA VAL A 423 -8.68 6.93 8.70
C VAL A 423 -7.42 6.07 8.87
N LEU A 424 -6.25 6.63 8.52
CA LEU A 424 -4.95 6.02 8.74
C LEU A 424 -4.13 6.85 9.72
N TYR A 425 -3.40 6.17 10.60
CA TYR A 425 -2.52 6.84 11.55
C TYR A 425 -1.21 7.28 10.85
N PRO A 426 -0.59 8.44 11.20
CA PRO A 426 0.63 8.91 10.54
C PRO A 426 1.81 7.92 10.60
N ALA A 427 1.93 7.14 11.68
CA ALA A 427 2.98 6.13 11.80
C ALA A 427 2.83 4.97 10.80
N PHE A 428 1.68 4.81 10.13
CA PHE A 428 1.47 3.82 9.08
C PHE A 428 2.57 3.94 8.01
N LEU A 429 2.89 5.15 7.56
CA LEU A 429 3.94 5.38 6.56
C LEU A 429 5.32 4.90 7.05
N SER A 430 5.62 5.09 8.34
CA SER A 430 6.86 4.58 8.92
C SER A 430 6.88 3.06 9.00
N ASP A 431 5.74 2.41 9.29
CA ASP A 431 5.64 0.95 9.34
C ASP A 431 5.86 0.31 7.96
N ILE A 432 5.24 0.87 6.92
CA ILE A 432 5.44 0.46 5.52
C ILE A 432 6.90 0.66 5.09
N TYR A 433 7.49 1.80 5.43
CA TYR A 433 8.87 2.13 5.09
C TYR A 433 9.87 1.15 5.72
N LYS A 434 9.81 0.95 7.04
CA LYS A 434 10.71 0.05 7.80
C LYS A 434 10.66 -1.40 7.32
N LEU A 435 9.48 -1.86 6.94
CA LEU A 435 9.28 -3.24 6.47
C LEU A 435 9.60 -3.40 4.98
N HIS A 436 9.98 -2.32 4.28
CA HIS A 436 10.24 -2.34 2.84
C HIS A 436 9.05 -2.93 2.04
N ILE A 437 7.82 -2.60 2.44
CA ILE A 437 6.60 -2.99 1.71
C ILE A 437 6.56 -2.23 0.38
N GLY A 438 6.37 -2.95 -0.73
CA GLY A 438 6.45 -2.39 -2.09
C GLY A 438 7.87 -2.02 -2.55
N GLY A 439 8.91 -2.50 -1.86
CA GLY A 439 10.30 -2.24 -2.22
C GLY A 439 10.66 -0.75 -2.29
N MET A 440 11.53 -0.40 -3.24
CA MET A 440 11.96 0.99 -3.46
C MET A 440 10.78 1.91 -3.81
N THR A 441 9.83 1.43 -4.60
CA THR A 441 8.65 2.19 -5.00
C THR A 441 7.76 2.52 -3.80
N GLY A 442 7.45 1.51 -2.97
CA GLY A 442 6.65 1.70 -1.77
C GLY A 442 7.31 2.65 -0.76
N MET A 443 8.63 2.55 -0.56
CA MET A 443 9.39 3.50 0.26
C MET A 443 9.33 4.92 -0.30
N MET A 444 9.43 5.09 -1.62
CA MET A 444 9.30 6.39 -2.29
C MET A 444 7.92 7.00 -2.02
N ILE A 445 6.84 6.21 -2.14
CA ILE A 445 5.47 6.64 -1.85
C ILE A 445 5.33 7.12 -0.40
N CYS A 446 5.90 6.37 0.56
CA CYS A 446 5.89 6.74 1.97
C CYS A 446 6.61 8.07 2.21
N ASN A 447 7.82 8.23 1.68
CA ASN A 447 8.61 9.46 1.80
C ASN A 447 7.90 10.65 1.16
N LYS A 448 7.36 10.48 -0.05
CA LYS A 448 6.64 11.53 -0.78
C LYS A 448 5.40 11.98 0.01
N THR A 449 4.64 11.03 0.53
CA THR A 449 3.46 11.32 1.37
C THR A 449 3.86 12.03 2.65
N GLN A 450 4.90 11.55 3.34
CA GLN A 450 5.44 12.17 4.55
C GLN A 450 5.88 13.62 4.31
N HIS A 451 6.58 13.88 3.20
CA HIS A 451 6.98 15.22 2.81
C HIS A 451 5.77 16.14 2.54
N ARG A 452 4.70 15.63 1.93
CA ARG A 452 3.45 16.41 1.73
C ARG A 452 2.77 16.75 3.05
N ILE A 453 2.74 15.82 4.00
CA ILE A 453 2.22 16.05 5.36
C ILE A 453 2.98 17.17 6.07
N HIS A 454 4.31 17.22 5.94
CA HIS A 454 5.16 18.23 6.61
C HIS A 454 5.12 19.60 5.91
N ASN A 455 4.99 19.64 4.58
CA ASN A 455 5.05 20.87 3.77
C ASN A 455 3.68 21.52 3.55
N LYS A 456 2.80 21.55 4.57
CA LYS A 456 1.41 22.07 4.46
C LYS A 456 1.32 23.47 3.82
N LYS A 457 2.29 24.36 4.09
CA LYS A 457 2.29 25.76 3.61
C LYS A 457 2.79 25.95 2.17
N LYS A 458 3.59 25.04 1.62
CA LYS A 458 4.26 25.22 0.31
C LYS A 458 3.44 24.68 -0.86
N LEU A 459 2.49 23.79 -0.58
CA LEU A 459 1.67 23.08 -1.58
C LEU A 459 0.20 23.55 -1.64
N ASN A 460 -0.16 24.64 -0.95
CA ASN A 460 -1.56 25.11 -0.88
C ASN A 460 -2.56 24.03 -0.38
N LEU A 461 -2.12 23.11 0.48
CA LEU A 461 -2.94 22.07 1.15
C LEU A 461 -3.94 22.64 2.17
N ASN A 462 -4.25 23.94 2.11
CA ASN A 462 -5.21 24.60 3.01
C ASN A 462 -6.64 24.06 2.85
N ASN A 463 -6.89 23.25 1.81
CA ASN A 463 -8.15 22.53 1.68
C ASN A 463 -7.92 21.15 1.03
N ILE A 464 -7.60 20.15 1.86
CA ILE A 464 -7.42 18.74 1.47
C ILE A 464 -8.64 18.19 0.68
N ASN A 465 -9.80 18.85 0.77
CA ASN A 465 -11.01 18.48 0.05
C ASN A 465 -10.86 18.63 -1.46
N TYR A 466 -9.86 19.37 -1.93
CA TYR A 466 -9.53 19.53 -3.36
C TYR A 466 -8.36 18.66 -3.82
N ILE A 467 -7.94 17.63 -3.07
CA ILE A 467 -6.79 16.78 -3.45
C ILE A 467 -6.97 16.08 -4.81
N TRP A 468 -8.23 15.83 -5.18
CA TRP A 468 -8.62 15.23 -6.45
C TRP A 468 -9.04 16.24 -7.49
N ASP A 469 -9.49 17.42 -7.10
CA ASP A 469 -9.87 18.45 -8.06
C ASP A 469 -8.61 18.86 -8.81
N GLU A 470 -8.64 18.72 -10.15
CA GLU A 470 -7.46 18.69 -11.02
C GLU A 470 -6.39 19.65 -10.55
N ASP A 471 -5.14 19.14 -10.46
CA ASP A 471 -3.98 19.87 -9.96
C ASP A 471 -3.91 21.28 -10.60
N ASP A 472 -4.57 22.26 -10.00
CA ASP A 472 -4.15 23.62 -10.12
C ASP A 472 -2.81 23.62 -9.40
N THR A 473 -1.74 23.43 -10.17
CA THR A 473 -0.39 23.70 -9.69
C THR A 473 -0.42 25.04 -8.95
N TYR A 474 0.41 25.22 -7.93
CA TYR A 474 0.45 26.49 -7.21
C TYR A 474 0.51 27.71 -8.17
N GLU A 475 1.21 27.55 -9.29
CA GLU A 475 1.23 28.54 -10.38
C GLU A 475 -0.13 28.71 -11.08
N LYS A 476 -0.85 27.63 -11.44
CA LYS A 476 -2.21 27.69 -12.00
C LYS A 476 -3.22 28.31 -11.02
N MET A 477 -3.15 28.03 -9.71
CA MET A 477 -3.97 28.71 -8.69
C MET A 477 -3.67 30.21 -8.61
N LYS A 478 -2.38 30.58 -8.60
CA LYS A 478 -1.93 31.97 -8.58
C LYS A 478 -2.38 32.71 -9.84
N LEU A 479 -2.37 32.02 -10.98
CA LEU A 479 -2.84 32.53 -12.27
C LEU A 479 -4.36 32.74 -12.25
N LYS A 480 -5.16 31.75 -11.81
CA LYS A 480 -6.61 31.89 -11.61
C LYS A 480 -6.97 33.02 -10.65
N ARG A 481 -6.20 33.21 -9.56
CA ARG A 481 -6.38 34.33 -8.64
C ARG A 481 -6.10 35.68 -9.29
N LYS A 482 -5.03 35.78 -10.10
CA LYS A 482 -4.74 36.99 -10.88
C LYS A 482 -5.85 37.28 -11.88
N ILE A 483 -6.28 36.28 -12.65
CA ILE A 483 -7.42 36.39 -13.59
C ILE A 483 -8.66 36.93 -12.87
N ASN A 484 -9.04 36.32 -11.75
CA ASN A 484 -10.21 36.76 -10.99
C ASN A 484 -10.06 38.20 -10.50
N ASN A 485 -8.91 38.59 -9.96
CA ASN A 485 -8.69 39.95 -9.49
C ASN A 485 -8.80 40.97 -10.63
N THR A 486 -8.20 40.69 -11.80
CA THR A 486 -8.31 41.57 -12.97
C THR A 486 -9.75 41.66 -13.50
N LEU A 487 -10.51 40.55 -13.45
CA LEU A 487 -11.93 40.56 -13.81
C LEU A 487 -12.76 41.37 -12.82
N LEU A 488 -12.48 41.25 -11.51
CA LEU A 488 -13.12 42.07 -10.48
C LEU A 488 -12.81 43.55 -10.69
N GLU A 489 -11.56 43.91 -11.01
CA GLU A 489 -11.19 45.29 -11.33
C GLU A 489 -12.02 45.85 -12.49
N TYR A 490 -12.23 45.05 -13.54
CA TYR A 490 -13.08 45.43 -14.67
C TYR A 490 -14.57 45.56 -14.28
N PHE A 491 -15.14 44.56 -13.60
CA PHE A 491 -16.56 44.59 -13.24
C PHE A 491 -16.92 45.66 -12.19
N TYR A 492 -15.98 46.04 -11.33
CA TYR A 492 -16.12 47.22 -10.45
C TYR A 492 -15.81 48.55 -11.16
N SER A 493 -15.59 48.53 -12.49
CA SER A 493 -15.31 49.71 -13.32
C SER A 493 -14.04 50.47 -12.91
N TYR A 494 -13.06 49.78 -12.31
CA TYR A 494 -11.75 50.37 -12.02
C TYR A 494 -10.86 50.43 -13.26
N ILE A 495 -11.10 49.57 -14.25
CA ILE A 495 -10.37 49.48 -15.52
C ILE A 495 -11.33 49.29 -16.69
N ASP A 496 -10.92 49.66 -17.91
CA ASP A 496 -11.69 49.44 -19.14
C ASP A 496 -11.29 48.13 -19.88
N GLU A 497 -11.95 47.79 -21.00
CA GLU A 497 -11.66 46.56 -21.75
C GLU A 497 -10.21 46.52 -22.28
N GLN A 498 -9.65 47.70 -22.59
CA GLN A 498 -8.31 47.82 -23.11
C GLN A 498 -7.27 47.57 -22.01
N GLU A 499 -7.47 48.15 -20.83
CA GLU A 499 -6.60 47.96 -19.66
C GLU A 499 -6.71 46.53 -19.11
N PHE A 500 -7.91 45.94 -19.07
CA PHE A 500 -8.09 44.51 -18.78
C PHE A 500 -7.25 43.63 -19.71
N TYR A 501 -7.35 43.88 -21.03
CA TYR A 501 -6.59 43.12 -22.02
C TYR A 501 -5.07 43.24 -21.80
N LEU A 502 -4.58 44.45 -21.50
CA LEU A 502 -3.16 44.65 -21.22
C LEU A 502 -2.69 43.90 -19.97
N HIS A 503 -3.48 43.94 -18.89
CA HIS A 503 -3.15 43.24 -17.65
C HIS A 503 -3.15 41.72 -17.85
N ILE A 504 -4.16 41.17 -18.53
CA ILE A 504 -4.26 39.72 -18.72
C ILE A 504 -3.20 39.19 -19.71
N ASP A 505 -2.89 39.91 -20.79
CA ASP A 505 -1.86 39.54 -21.79
C ASP A 505 -0.44 39.59 -21.18
N GLU A 506 -0.22 40.36 -20.10
CA GLU A 506 1.07 40.40 -19.38
C GLU A 506 1.41 39.05 -18.73
N PHE A 507 0.42 38.36 -18.17
CA PHE A 507 0.67 37.17 -17.34
C PHE A 507 0.04 35.88 -17.87
N LEU A 508 -0.93 35.95 -18.78
CA LEU A 508 -1.62 34.79 -19.35
C LEU A 508 -1.34 34.71 -20.85
N PRO A 509 -0.45 33.79 -21.29
CA PRO A 509 -0.16 33.61 -22.70
C PRO A 509 -1.42 33.33 -23.52
N ARG A 510 -1.43 33.78 -24.77
CA ARG A 510 -2.49 33.41 -25.72
C ARG A 510 -2.53 31.90 -25.90
N TYR A 511 -3.74 31.35 -26.04
CA TYR A 511 -4.01 29.91 -26.17
C TYR A 511 -3.64 29.06 -24.93
N HIS A 512 -3.45 29.67 -23.76
CA HIS A 512 -3.30 28.93 -22.51
C HIS A 512 -4.58 28.14 -22.18
N ASP A 513 -4.44 27.00 -21.50
CA ASP A 513 -5.58 26.15 -21.08
C ASP A 513 -6.62 26.88 -20.20
N LEU A 514 -6.24 27.99 -19.56
CA LEU A 514 -7.12 28.81 -18.72
C LEU A 514 -7.94 29.84 -19.50
N CYS A 515 -7.79 29.95 -20.83
CA CYS A 515 -8.62 30.87 -21.61
C CYS A 515 -10.11 30.51 -21.50
N ASN A 516 -10.46 29.22 -21.39
CA ASN A 516 -11.84 28.77 -21.15
C ASN A 516 -12.33 29.22 -19.76
N TYR A 517 -11.48 29.10 -18.74
CA TYR A 517 -11.75 29.58 -17.39
C TYR A 517 -11.97 31.10 -17.34
N VAL A 518 -11.22 31.88 -18.12
CA VAL A 518 -11.44 33.34 -18.27
C VAL A 518 -12.86 33.59 -18.79
N VAL A 519 -13.26 32.90 -19.87
CA VAL A 519 -14.60 33.04 -20.45
C VAL A 519 -15.69 32.65 -19.44
N LYS A 520 -15.55 31.48 -18.78
CA LYS A 520 -16.46 31.06 -17.71
C LYS A 520 -16.62 32.16 -16.66
N LYS A 521 -15.51 32.71 -16.18
CA LYS A 521 -15.53 33.73 -15.12
C LYS A 521 -16.11 35.05 -15.58
N ILE A 522 -15.98 35.44 -16.85
CA ILE A 522 -16.66 36.62 -17.41
C ILE A 522 -18.18 36.47 -17.32
N PHE A 523 -18.71 35.28 -17.56
CA PHE A 523 -20.15 35.02 -17.52
C PHE A 523 -20.70 34.83 -16.11
N VAL A 524 -19.93 34.20 -15.22
CA VAL A 524 -20.38 33.91 -13.85
C VAL A 524 -20.18 35.12 -12.92
N LEU A 525 -18.99 35.71 -12.88
CA LEU A 525 -18.66 36.76 -11.88
C LEU A 525 -19.50 38.01 -12.07
N ASN A 526 -19.74 38.43 -13.32
CA ASN A 526 -20.52 39.64 -13.59
C ASN A 526 -21.97 39.51 -13.09
N VAL A 527 -22.58 38.34 -13.27
CA VAL A 527 -23.94 38.06 -12.83
C VAL A 527 -24.05 38.11 -11.30
N ASP A 528 -23.01 37.65 -10.60
CA ASP A 528 -22.92 37.70 -9.14
C ASP A 528 -22.78 39.14 -8.60
N ILE A 529 -21.96 39.98 -9.26
CA ILE A 529 -21.58 41.30 -8.72
C ILE A 529 -22.67 42.36 -8.95
N ASN A 530 -23.07 42.55 -10.20
CA ASN A 530 -23.90 43.69 -10.62
C ASN A 530 -24.91 43.34 -11.71
N ASN A 531 -24.80 42.15 -12.33
CA ASN A 531 -25.71 41.62 -13.34
C ASN A 531 -25.89 42.56 -14.56
N ASP A 532 -24.89 43.40 -14.87
CA ASP A 532 -24.87 44.20 -16.10
C ASP A 532 -24.18 43.40 -17.21
N LEU A 533 -24.95 42.54 -17.87
CA LEU A 533 -24.45 41.67 -18.95
C LEU A 533 -23.73 42.43 -20.07
N ASN A 534 -23.99 43.73 -20.26
CA ASN A 534 -23.28 44.53 -21.25
C ASN A 534 -21.78 44.59 -21.01
N LEU A 535 -21.34 44.54 -19.74
CA LEU A 535 -19.91 44.47 -19.41
C LEU A 535 -19.30 43.14 -19.87
N SER A 536 -19.97 42.02 -19.61
CA SER A 536 -19.53 40.71 -20.13
C SER A 536 -19.47 40.72 -21.67
N PHE A 537 -20.47 41.28 -22.34
CA PHE A 537 -20.55 41.34 -23.79
C PHE A 537 -19.44 42.19 -24.40
N LYS A 538 -19.21 43.40 -23.86
CA LYS A 538 -18.10 44.28 -24.30
C LYS A 538 -16.75 43.60 -24.12
N LEU A 539 -16.53 42.96 -22.99
CA LEU A 539 -15.26 42.32 -22.70
C LEU A 539 -15.00 41.11 -23.62
N VAL A 540 -15.99 40.24 -23.81
CA VAL A 540 -15.85 39.09 -24.74
C VAL A 540 -15.63 39.57 -26.17
N ASP A 541 -16.40 40.55 -26.66
CA ASP A 541 -16.21 41.14 -27.98
C ASP A 541 -14.78 41.69 -28.14
N TYR A 542 -14.28 42.40 -27.13
CA TYR A 542 -12.94 42.98 -27.17
C TYR A 542 -11.84 41.91 -27.20
N LEU A 543 -11.95 40.87 -26.35
CA LEU A 543 -10.99 39.77 -26.32
C LEU A 543 -11.02 38.93 -27.60
N MET A 544 -12.19 38.72 -28.20
CA MET A 544 -12.35 38.08 -29.52
C MET A 544 -11.69 38.91 -30.62
N ASN A 545 -11.96 40.22 -30.67
CA ASN A 545 -11.40 41.12 -31.68
C ASN A 545 -9.87 41.24 -31.59
N ARG A 546 -9.29 41.08 -30.39
CA ARG A 546 -7.84 41.04 -30.16
C ARG A 546 -7.20 39.67 -30.39
N ASN A 547 -8.00 38.64 -30.73
CA ASN A 547 -7.57 37.24 -30.83
C ASN A 547 -6.90 36.73 -29.53
N PHE A 548 -7.37 37.18 -28.37
CA PHE A 548 -6.93 36.65 -27.07
C PHE A 548 -7.64 35.34 -26.74
N ILE A 549 -8.94 35.28 -27.03
CA ILE A 549 -9.77 34.08 -26.98
C ILE A 549 -10.27 33.75 -28.39
N THR A 550 -10.60 32.47 -28.60
CA THR A 550 -11.15 31.96 -29.86
C THR A 550 -12.58 31.44 -29.66
N GLU A 551 -13.30 31.18 -30.76
CA GLU A 551 -14.63 30.53 -30.72
C GLU A 551 -14.59 29.22 -29.90
N LYS A 552 -13.53 28.42 -30.04
CA LYS A 552 -13.32 27.21 -29.22
C LYS A 552 -13.20 27.51 -27.74
N ASN A 553 -12.55 28.62 -27.37
CA ASN A 553 -12.46 29.01 -25.96
C ASN A 553 -13.81 29.50 -25.43
N VAL A 554 -14.61 30.14 -26.27
CA VAL A 554 -15.97 30.56 -25.90
C VAL A 554 -16.87 29.36 -25.68
N GLU A 555 -16.89 28.41 -26.61
CA GLU A 555 -17.61 27.13 -26.45
C GLU A 555 -17.12 26.34 -25.22
N GLY A 556 -15.80 26.26 -25.01
CA GLY A 556 -15.23 25.64 -23.82
C GLY A 556 -15.68 26.31 -22.52
N GLY A 557 -15.70 27.65 -22.49
CA GLY A 557 -16.23 28.41 -21.34
C GLY A 557 -17.71 28.17 -21.09
N VAL A 558 -18.53 28.04 -22.14
CA VAL A 558 -19.95 27.67 -22.05
C VAL A 558 -20.11 26.28 -21.45
N ILE A 559 -19.36 25.28 -21.94
CA ILE A 559 -19.34 23.92 -21.36
C ILE A 559 -18.97 23.96 -19.88
N GLU A 560 -17.93 24.73 -19.51
CA GLU A 560 -17.53 24.83 -18.11
C GLU A 560 -18.58 25.50 -17.21
N VAL A 561 -19.42 26.41 -17.75
CA VAL A 561 -20.56 26.96 -17.03
C VAL A 561 -21.63 25.89 -16.84
N MET A 562 -22.02 25.19 -17.92
CA MET A 562 -23.02 24.12 -17.89
C MET A 562 -22.68 23.04 -16.86
N ASN A 563 -21.44 22.54 -16.88
CA ASN A 563 -20.95 21.53 -15.94
C ASN A 563 -21.03 21.95 -14.46
N SER A 564 -21.09 23.26 -14.18
CA SER A 564 -21.19 23.81 -12.81
C SER A 564 -22.49 24.56 -12.54
N ILE A 565 -23.49 24.46 -13.41
CA ILE A 565 -24.70 25.28 -13.31
C ILE A 565 -25.48 25.03 -12.02
N LYS A 566 -25.53 23.77 -11.56
CA LYS A 566 -26.19 23.38 -10.30
C LYS A 566 -25.55 24.06 -9.09
N ASP A 567 -24.22 24.10 -9.05
CA ASP A 567 -23.47 24.75 -7.97
C ASP A 567 -23.64 26.27 -8.02
N ILE A 568 -23.58 26.86 -9.22
CA ILE A 568 -23.79 28.31 -9.40
C ILE A 568 -25.19 28.72 -8.94
N MET A 569 -26.21 27.88 -9.16
CA MET A 569 -27.59 28.16 -8.72
C MET A 569 -27.76 28.20 -7.20
N LEU A 570 -26.86 27.57 -6.43
CA LEU A 570 -26.87 27.66 -4.98
C LEU A 570 -26.59 29.09 -4.52
N ASP A 571 -25.69 29.79 -5.22
CA ASP A 571 -25.33 31.18 -4.93
C ASP A 571 -26.24 32.18 -5.68
N ILE A 572 -26.63 31.87 -6.92
CA ILE A 572 -27.38 32.73 -7.83
C ILE A 572 -28.60 31.96 -8.38
N PRO A 573 -29.74 31.92 -7.66
CA PRO A 573 -30.90 31.11 -8.06
C PRO A 573 -31.46 31.43 -9.46
N LYS A 574 -31.29 32.67 -9.94
CA LYS A 574 -31.77 33.13 -11.26
C LYS A 574 -30.73 33.02 -12.38
N TYR A 575 -29.56 32.42 -12.10
CA TYR A 575 -28.50 32.31 -13.09
C TYR A 575 -28.92 31.67 -14.43
N PRO A 576 -29.80 30.65 -14.49
CA PRO A 576 -30.22 30.07 -15.76
C PRO A 576 -30.91 31.07 -16.72
N GLU A 577 -31.65 32.04 -16.16
CA GLU A 577 -32.31 33.09 -16.98
C GLU A 577 -31.28 34.06 -17.57
N GLU A 578 -30.27 34.44 -16.80
CA GLU A 578 -29.19 35.33 -17.25
C GLU A 578 -28.26 34.62 -18.22
N PHE A 579 -27.93 33.36 -17.96
CA PHE A 579 -27.11 32.56 -18.85
C PHE A 579 -27.75 32.35 -20.21
N LEU A 580 -29.09 32.20 -20.29
CA LEU A 580 -29.79 32.15 -21.57
C LEU A 580 -29.65 33.46 -22.38
N LYS A 581 -29.65 34.63 -21.72
CA LYS A 581 -29.39 35.92 -22.40
C LYS A 581 -27.96 35.97 -22.93
N ILE A 582 -27.00 35.44 -22.19
CA ILE A 582 -25.60 35.32 -22.63
C ILE A 582 -25.51 34.42 -23.87
N LEU A 583 -26.14 33.24 -23.84
CA LEU A 583 -26.13 32.32 -24.97
C LEU A 583 -26.75 32.93 -26.24
N ASN A 584 -27.87 33.64 -26.12
CA ASN A 584 -28.49 34.35 -27.25
C ASN A 584 -27.51 35.37 -27.87
N TYR A 585 -26.83 36.17 -27.04
CA TYR A 585 -25.85 37.14 -27.51
C TYR A 585 -24.67 36.46 -28.25
N LEU A 586 -24.12 35.40 -27.67
CA LEU A 586 -23.00 34.66 -28.26
C LEU A 586 -23.40 34.01 -29.59
N HIS A 587 -24.63 33.51 -29.69
CA HIS A 587 -25.18 32.94 -30.92
C HIS A 587 -25.39 33.99 -32.01
N GLU A 588 -25.99 35.14 -31.67
CA GLU A 588 -26.16 36.27 -32.59
C GLU A 588 -24.83 36.77 -33.16
N LYS A 589 -23.78 36.79 -32.32
CA LYS A 589 -22.40 37.15 -32.69
C LYS A 589 -21.64 36.03 -33.42
N LYS A 590 -22.21 34.83 -33.52
CA LYS A 590 -21.60 33.62 -34.08
C LYS A 590 -20.31 33.19 -33.36
N TYR A 591 -20.24 33.43 -32.05
CA TYR A 591 -19.12 32.98 -31.21
C TYR A 591 -19.27 31.54 -30.72
N ILE A 592 -20.48 30.98 -30.83
CA ILE A 592 -20.78 29.57 -30.56
C ILE A 592 -21.54 28.97 -31.74
N SER A 593 -21.40 27.65 -31.92
CA SER A 593 -22.15 26.91 -32.93
C SER A 593 -23.65 26.77 -32.59
N GLN A 594 -24.47 26.50 -33.61
CA GLN A 594 -25.90 26.20 -33.42
C GLN A 594 -26.10 25.00 -32.48
N GLY A 595 -25.29 23.94 -32.67
CA GLY A 595 -25.38 22.74 -31.83
C GLY A 595 -25.06 23.01 -30.36
N MET A 596 -24.07 23.88 -30.07
CA MET A 596 -23.77 24.32 -28.71
C MET A 596 -24.92 25.12 -28.10
N PHE A 597 -25.52 26.04 -28.87
CA PHE A 597 -26.65 26.84 -28.41
C PHE A 597 -27.87 25.97 -28.08
N ASP A 598 -28.21 25.03 -28.95
CA ASP A 598 -29.35 24.13 -28.76
C ASP A 598 -29.15 23.24 -27.52
N SER A 599 -27.97 22.59 -27.41
CA SER A 599 -27.61 21.74 -26.27
C SER A 599 -27.67 22.51 -24.94
N ALA A 600 -27.09 23.71 -24.89
CA ALA A 600 -27.07 24.51 -23.67
C ALA A 600 -28.47 25.02 -23.29
N SER A 601 -29.30 25.37 -24.29
CA SER A 601 -30.66 25.84 -24.07
C SER A 601 -31.59 24.75 -23.55
N GLU A 602 -31.45 23.51 -24.05
CA GLU A 602 -32.17 22.35 -23.57
C GLU A 602 -31.82 22.03 -22.10
N GLU A 603 -30.53 22.06 -21.77
CA GLU A 603 -30.06 21.81 -20.40
C GLU A 603 -30.58 22.89 -19.43
N ILE A 604 -30.57 24.17 -19.82
CA ILE A 604 -31.17 25.27 -19.04
C ILE A 604 -32.68 25.07 -18.83
N ALA A 605 -33.40 24.59 -19.86
CA ALA A 605 -34.85 24.37 -19.77
C ALA A 605 -35.20 23.26 -18.76
N ALA A 606 -34.33 22.27 -18.57
CA ALA A 606 -34.51 21.22 -17.57
C ALA A 606 -34.55 21.76 -16.13
N PHE A 607 -33.94 22.91 -15.84
CA PHE A 607 -33.95 23.54 -14.52
C PHE A 607 -35.17 24.43 -14.24
N LYS A 608 -36.05 24.64 -15.24
CA LYS A 608 -37.30 25.41 -15.07
C LYS A 608 -38.52 24.55 -14.72
N ASN A 609 -38.40 23.23 -14.86
CA ASN A 609 -39.40 22.23 -14.46
C ASN A 609 -39.04 21.65 -13.09
#